data_AF-A0A932A3F9-F1
#
_entry.id   AF-A0A932A3F9-F1
#
_cell.length_a   1.000
_cell.length_b   1.000
_cell.length_c   1.000
_cell.angle_alpha   90.00
_cell.angle_beta   90.00
_cell.angle_gamma   90.00
#
_symmetry.space_group_name_H-M   'P 1'
#
loop_
_entity.id
_entity.type
_entity.pdbx_description
1 polymer ?
#
loop_
_entity_poly.entity_id
_entity_poly.type
_entity_poly.pdbx_seq_one_letter_code
_entity_poly.pdbx_strand_id
1 'polypeptide(L)'
;MATFSVTGIAQIREGNVPQARADAMLAAFRNAVVMATEQLISQDRLQEISSTIEDKIYKRAKNFIHHFKPLKSEILDTEYHLPVEVTVSLKELRQAFIENKILALDYAAKMIHLINLKRFQDYEWVRDVLEKDTGHLKRLVETYQKQRELRLRVETSSSLEELMAQLNSAKSETGSPPLKVNMYPGVLEITFL
;
A
#
# COMPACT_ATOMS: atom_id res chain seq x y z
N MET A 1 -9.30 -3.60 2.47
CA MET A 1 -9.46 -3.93 3.90
C MET A 1 -9.16 -5.42 4.05
N ALA A 2 -8.77 -5.87 5.23
CA ALA A 2 -8.60 -7.30 5.54
C ALA A 2 -9.18 -7.61 6.91
N THR A 3 -9.81 -8.77 7.06
CA THR A 3 -10.45 -9.21 8.30
C THR A 3 -9.67 -10.37 8.90
N PHE A 4 -9.38 -10.28 10.18
CA PHE A 4 -8.60 -11.25 10.94
C PHE A 4 -9.37 -11.71 12.17
N SER A 5 -9.34 -13.01 12.44
CA SER A 5 -9.81 -13.57 13.71
C SER A 5 -8.61 -13.73 14.63
N VAL A 6 -8.60 -12.97 15.72
CA VAL A 6 -7.47 -12.89 16.65
C VAL A 6 -7.95 -13.01 18.09
N THR A 7 -7.10 -13.53 18.97
CA THR A 7 -7.36 -13.50 20.42
C THR A 7 -6.43 -12.50 21.07
N GLY A 8 -7.02 -11.57 21.80
CA GLY A 8 -6.31 -10.68 22.71
C GLY A 8 -6.25 -11.30 24.09
N ILE A 9 -5.08 -11.28 24.72
CA ILE A 9 -4.85 -11.86 26.04
C ILE A 9 -4.28 -10.76 26.94
N ALA A 10 -4.80 -10.64 28.15
CA ALA A 10 -4.27 -9.74 29.16
C ALA A 10 -4.43 -10.30 30.57
N GLN A 11 -3.49 -9.94 31.44
CA GLN A 11 -3.45 -10.39 32.83
C GLN A 11 -4.45 -9.61 33.70
N ILE A 12 -5.21 -10.32 34.52
CA ILE A 12 -6.12 -9.76 35.53
C ILE A 12 -5.30 -9.47 36.78
N ARG A 13 -4.87 -8.21 36.91
CA ARG A 13 -4.12 -7.75 38.09
C ARG A 13 -5.09 -7.27 39.15
N GLU A 14 -4.88 -7.74 40.39
CA GLU A 14 -5.64 -7.29 41.57
C GLU A 14 -7.17 -7.43 41.39
N GLY A 15 -7.62 -8.43 40.61
CA GLY A 15 -9.03 -8.65 40.31
C GLY A 15 -9.66 -7.64 39.35
N ASN A 16 -8.89 -6.75 38.72
CA ASN A 16 -9.40 -5.72 37.82
C ASN A 16 -9.70 -6.25 36.40
N VAL A 17 -10.84 -6.94 36.27
CA VAL A 17 -11.34 -7.48 35.00
C VAL A 17 -11.63 -6.40 33.95
N PRO A 18 -12.23 -5.24 34.28
CA PRO A 18 -12.46 -4.18 33.29
C PRO A 18 -11.17 -3.69 32.61
N GLN A 19 -10.08 -3.53 33.37
CA GLN A 19 -8.79 -3.14 32.81
C GLN A 19 -8.21 -4.26 31.93
N ALA A 20 -8.22 -5.50 32.41
CA ALA A 20 -7.75 -6.65 31.62
C ALA A 20 -8.53 -6.79 30.30
N ARG A 21 -9.83 -6.54 30.30
CA ARG A 21 -10.64 -6.52 29.07
C ARG A 21 -10.18 -5.44 28.08
N ALA A 22 -9.90 -4.22 28.57
CA ALA A 22 -9.41 -3.14 27.72
C ALA A 22 -8.04 -3.45 27.13
N ASP A 23 -7.14 -4.00 27.94
CA ASP A 23 -5.80 -4.40 27.53
C ASP A 23 -5.83 -5.56 26.53
N ALA A 24 -6.69 -6.56 26.75
CA ALA A 24 -6.91 -7.66 25.82
C ALA A 24 -7.44 -7.15 24.47
N MET A 25 -8.33 -6.16 24.47
CA MET A 25 -8.80 -5.55 23.21
C MET A 25 -7.66 -4.86 22.45
N LEU A 26 -6.80 -4.10 23.15
CA LEU A 26 -5.64 -3.46 22.53
C LEU A 26 -4.64 -4.49 21.99
N ALA A 27 -4.43 -5.59 22.72
CA ALA A 27 -3.61 -6.71 22.27
C ALA A 27 -4.20 -7.36 20.99
N ALA A 28 -5.51 -7.58 20.93
CA ALA A 28 -6.18 -8.10 19.74
C ALA A 28 -5.97 -7.16 18.53
N PHE A 29 -6.15 -5.85 18.70
CA PHE A 29 -5.90 -4.89 17.62
C PHE A 29 -4.46 -4.92 17.14
N ARG A 30 -3.51 -4.97 18.07
CA ARG A 30 -2.09 -5.10 17.74
C ARG A 30 -1.82 -6.37 16.93
N ASN A 31 -2.33 -7.51 17.38
CA ASN A 31 -2.15 -8.80 16.69
C ASN A 31 -2.72 -8.77 15.27
N ALA A 32 -3.92 -8.21 15.08
CA ALA A 32 -4.50 -8.05 13.75
C ALA A 32 -3.64 -7.17 12.82
N VAL A 33 -3.09 -6.07 13.34
CA VAL A 33 -2.19 -5.19 12.58
C VAL A 33 -0.86 -5.87 12.26
N VAL A 34 -0.32 -6.69 13.17
CA VAL A 34 0.88 -7.51 12.92
C VAL A 34 0.63 -8.46 11.75
N MET A 35 -0.47 -9.23 11.78
CA MET A 35 -0.82 -10.14 10.68
C MET A 35 -1.00 -9.40 9.35
N ALA A 36 -1.63 -8.22 9.36
CA ALA A 36 -1.76 -7.39 8.17
C ALA A 36 -0.40 -6.87 7.67
N THR A 37 0.53 -6.58 8.58
CA THR A 37 1.88 -6.11 8.26
C THR A 37 2.71 -7.19 7.59
N GLU A 38 2.64 -8.43 8.10
CA GLU A 38 3.31 -9.60 7.53
C GLU A 38 2.85 -9.95 6.11
N GLN A 39 1.62 -9.55 5.73
CA GLN A 39 1.12 -9.68 4.36
C GLN A 39 1.64 -8.59 3.41
N LEU A 40 2.11 -7.45 3.95
CA LEU A 40 2.48 -6.26 3.17
C LEU A 40 4.00 -6.06 3.08
N ILE A 41 4.76 -6.64 3.99
CA ILE A 41 6.21 -6.42 4.13
C ILE A 41 6.88 -7.79 4.28
N SER A 42 7.96 -8.02 3.53
CA SER A 42 8.76 -9.25 3.65
C SER A 42 9.35 -9.39 5.05
N GLN A 43 9.54 -10.64 5.51
CA GLN A 43 10.09 -10.90 6.84
C GLN A 43 11.51 -10.35 7.03
N ASP A 44 12.36 -10.41 6.00
CA ASP A 44 13.72 -9.84 6.06
C ASP A 44 13.67 -8.34 6.37
N ARG A 45 12.77 -7.63 5.69
CA ARG A 45 12.56 -6.20 5.95
C ARG A 45 11.99 -5.97 7.34
N LEU A 46 11.01 -6.76 7.78
CA LEU A 46 10.43 -6.63 9.12
C LEU A 46 11.47 -6.70 10.25
N GLN A 47 12.49 -7.55 10.10
CA GLN A 47 13.58 -7.64 11.08
C GLN A 47 14.42 -6.36 11.12
N GLU A 48 14.81 -5.82 9.96
CA GLU A 48 15.63 -4.61 9.84
C GLU A 48 14.99 -3.37 10.50
N ILE A 49 13.66 -3.24 10.38
CA ILE A 49 12.91 -2.06 10.83
C ILE A 49 11.99 -2.34 12.02
N SER A 50 12.24 -3.44 12.74
CA SER A 50 11.43 -3.92 13.86
C SER A 50 11.13 -2.85 14.92
N SER A 51 12.14 -2.06 15.32
CA SER A 51 11.98 -0.96 16.30
C SER A 51 11.07 0.15 15.77
N THR A 52 11.21 0.50 14.49
CA THR A 52 10.40 1.56 13.86
C THR A 52 8.94 1.13 13.72
N ILE A 53 8.71 -0.12 13.29
CA ILE A 53 7.37 -0.68 13.17
C ILE A 53 6.67 -0.76 14.52
N GLU A 54 7.39 -1.24 15.55
CA GLU A 54 6.85 -1.33 16.91
C GLU A 54 6.33 0.03 17.39
N ASP A 55 7.15 1.07 17.27
CA ASP A 55 6.86 2.40 17.79
C ASP A 55 5.82 3.17 16.96
N LYS A 56 5.91 3.08 15.63
CA LYS A 56 5.10 3.91 14.73
C LYS A 56 3.80 3.25 14.32
N ILE A 57 3.75 1.93 14.31
CA ILE A 57 2.63 1.16 13.77
C ILE A 57 1.94 0.38 14.90
N TYR A 58 2.64 -0.55 15.56
CA TYR A 58 2.00 -1.47 16.50
C TYR A 58 1.46 -0.78 17.76
N LYS A 59 2.19 0.19 18.33
CA LYS A 59 1.67 1.01 19.45
C LYS A 59 0.45 1.85 19.08
N ARG A 60 0.23 2.10 17.78
CA ARG A 60 -0.89 2.89 17.24
C ARG A 60 -1.92 2.02 16.52
N ALA A 61 -1.93 0.70 16.78
CA ALA A 61 -2.75 -0.27 16.04
C ALA A 61 -4.23 0.12 15.92
N LYS A 62 -4.80 0.74 16.97
CA LYS A 62 -6.19 1.23 16.99
C LYS A 62 -6.52 2.16 15.81
N ASN A 63 -5.56 2.94 15.34
CA ASN A 63 -5.77 3.91 14.25
C ASN A 63 -6.03 3.23 12.89
N PHE A 64 -5.69 1.95 12.76
CA PHE A 64 -5.85 1.20 11.52
C PHE A 64 -7.08 0.27 11.56
N ILE A 65 -7.81 0.25 12.67
CA ILE A 65 -8.99 -0.61 12.83
C ILE A 65 -10.20 0.11 12.26
N HIS A 66 -10.79 -0.46 11.21
CA HIS A 66 -12.00 0.07 10.60
C HIS A 66 -13.25 -0.43 11.33
N HIS A 67 -13.29 -1.71 11.67
CA HIS A 67 -14.39 -2.35 12.37
C HIS A 67 -13.86 -3.48 13.26
N PHE A 68 -14.55 -3.78 14.35
CA PHE A 68 -14.25 -4.94 15.17
C PHE A 68 -15.52 -5.51 15.81
N LYS A 69 -15.53 -6.82 16.01
CA LYS A 69 -16.60 -7.56 16.67
C LYS A 69 -16.03 -8.48 17.73
N PRO A 70 -16.17 -8.13 19.02
CA PRO A 70 -15.76 -9.01 20.11
C PRO A 70 -16.67 -10.24 20.16
N LEU A 71 -16.08 -11.41 20.36
CA LEU A 71 -16.79 -12.67 20.57
C LEU A 71 -16.88 -12.97 22.08
N LYS A 72 -17.38 -14.16 22.42
CA LYS A 72 -17.49 -14.60 23.81
C LYS A 72 -16.09 -14.72 24.42
N SER A 73 -15.85 -13.95 25.47
CA SER A 73 -14.61 -14.01 26.26
C SER A 73 -14.63 -15.14 27.27
N GLU A 74 -13.44 -15.52 27.71
CA GLU A 74 -13.21 -16.47 28.79
C GLU A 74 -12.13 -15.96 29.74
N ILE A 75 -12.18 -16.41 30.99
CA ILE A 75 -11.13 -16.17 31.97
C ILE A 75 -10.48 -17.51 32.25
N LEU A 76 -9.18 -17.59 31.99
CA LEU A 76 -8.35 -18.76 32.24
C LEU A 76 -7.33 -18.37 33.31
N ASP A 77 -7.46 -18.93 34.51
CA ASP A 77 -6.68 -18.59 35.69
C ASP A 77 -6.64 -17.08 36.00
N THR A 78 -5.53 -16.43 35.65
CA THR A 78 -5.26 -15.01 35.87
C THR A 78 -5.29 -14.20 34.58
N GLU A 79 -5.80 -14.78 33.48
CA GLU A 79 -5.82 -14.16 32.17
C GLU A 79 -7.24 -13.98 31.65
N TYR A 80 -7.47 -12.81 31.05
CA TYR A 80 -8.66 -12.51 30.28
C TYR A 80 -8.36 -12.76 28.80
N HIS A 81 -9.08 -13.71 28.21
CA HIS A 81 -8.96 -14.10 26.81
C HIS A 81 -10.16 -13.55 26.03
N LEU A 82 -9.89 -12.76 25.00
CA LEU A 82 -10.88 -12.08 24.21
C LEU A 82 -10.68 -12.38 22.72
N PRO A 83 -11.42 -13.35 22.16
CA PRO A 83 -11.47 -13.53 20.71
C PRO A 83 -12.21 -12.36 20.07
N VAL A 84 -11.66 -11.81 18.99
CA VAL A 84 -12.20 -10.65 18.26
C VAL A 84 -12.01 -10.86 16.76
N GLU A 85 -13.06 -10.57 15.99
CA GLU A 85 -12.94 -10.36 14.55
C GLU A 85 -12.59 -8.90 14.30
N VAL A 86 -11.46 -8.62 13.65
CA VAL A 86 -10.93 -7.28 13.45
C VAL A 86 -10.75 -7.01 11.96
N THR A 87 -11.37 -5.95 11.46
CA THR A 87 -11.20 -5.46 10.09
C THR A 87 -10.19 -4.32 10.08
N VAL A 88 -9.04 -4.54 9.44
CA VAL A 88 -7.95 -3.58 9.29
C VAL A 88 -8.05 -2.83 7.96
N SER A 89 -7.85 -1.51 8.03
CA SER A 89 -7.73 -0.63 6.87
C SER A 89 -6.34 -0.74 6.25
N LEU A 90 -6.17 -1.66 5.29
CA LEU A 90 -4.89 -1.83 4.58
C LEU A 90 -4.41 -0.55 3.88
N LYS A 91 -5.32 0.31 3.44
CA LYS A 91 -4.97 1.60 2.80
C LYS A 91 -4.26 2.52 3.79
N GLU A 92 -4.83 2.72 4.97
CA GLU A 92 -4.26 3.58 6.02
C GLU A 92 -2.97 2.98 6.58
N LEU A 93 -2.92 1.66 6.74
CA LEU A 93 -1.72 0.94 7.18
C LEU A 93 -0.57 1.12 6.17
N ARG A 94 -0.83 0.95 4.86
CA ARG A 94 0.15 1.16 3.79
C ARG A 94 0.64 2.60 3.74
N GLN A 95 -0.28 3.57 3.87
CA GLN A 95 0.06 4.98 3.92
C GLN A 95 0.98 5.29 5.12
N ALA A 96 0.68 4.76 6.31
CA ALA A 96 1.52 4.94 7.48
C ALA A 96 2.92 4.32 7.31
N PHE A 97 3.05 3.17 6.63
CA PHE A 97 4.36 2.61 6.31
C PHE A 97 5.19 3.52 5.41
N ILE A 98 4.57 4.18 4.43
CA ILE A 98 5.24 5.12 3.54
C ILE A 98 5.71 6.34 4.33
N GLU A 99 4.82 6.96 5.12
CA GLU A 99 5.11 8.14 5.91
C GLU A 99 6.25 7.91 6.92
N ASN A 100 6.31 6.71 7.49
CA ASN A 100 7.34 6.33 8.45
C ASN A 100 8.58 5.69 7.79
N LYS A 101 8.70 5.75 6.46
CA LYS A 101 9.84 5.21 5.69
C LYS A 101 10.12 3.72 5.93
N ILE A 102 9.09 2.98 6.35
CA ILE A 102 9.11 1.53 6.59
C ILE A 102 9.08 0.81 5.25
N LEU A 103 8.09 1.16 4.42
CA LEU A 103 8.14 0.92 3.00
C LEU A 103 8.94 2.08 2.41
N ALA A 104 10.24 1.87 2.19
CA ALA A 104 10.98 2.76 1.31
C ALA A 104 10.39 2.55 -0.08
N LEU A 105 9.63 3.54 -0.55
CA LEU A 105 9.19 3.58 -1.93
C LEU A 105 10.46 3.62 -2.80
N ASP A 106 10.78 2.52 -3.47
CA ASP A 106 11.86 2.47 -4.43
C ASP A 106 11.45 3.28 -5.66
N TYR A 107 11.74 4.57 -5.61
CA TYR A 107 11.57 5.48 -6.73
C TYR A 107 12.66 5.29 -7.79
N ALA A 108 13.05 4.05 -8.06
CA ALA A 108 13.91 3.70 -9.18
C ALA A 108 13.34 4.34 -10.46
N ALA A 109 14.22 5.01 -11.17
CA ALA A 109 13.88 5.66 -12.43
C ALA A 109 13.56 4.59 -13.48
N LYS A 110 12.35 4.69 -14.03
CA LYS A 110 11.83 3.83 -15.09
C LYS A 110 11.71 4.64 -16.38
N MET A 111 11.89 3.98 -17.51
CA MET A 111 11.79 4.63 -18.81
C MET A 111 10.45 4.30 -19.46
N ILE A 112 9.76 5.33 -19.95
CA ILE A 112 8.60 5.19 -20.82
C ILE A 112 8.92 5.82 -22.17
N HIS A 113 8.73 5.07 -23.25
CA HIS A 113 8.90 5.53 -24.62
C HIS A 113 7.53 5.74 -25.26
N LEU A 114 7.25 6.97 -25.65
CA LEU A 114 6.05 7.33 -26.42
C LEU A 114 6.43 7.37 -27.90
N ILE A 115 5.78 6.54 -28.71
CA ILE A 115 6.04 6.37 -30.14
C ILE A 115 4.78 6.73 -30.94
N ASN A 116 4.97 7.36 -32.10
CA ASN A 116 3.90 7.83 -32.98
C ASN A 116 3.01 8.92 -32.36
N LEU A 117 3.56 9.75 -31.46
CA LEU A 117 2.87 10.92 -30.92
C LEU A 117 2.33 11.82 -32.05
N LYS A 118 1.00 11.94 -32.16
CA LYS A 118 0.34 12.75 -33.19
C LYS A 118 -0.01 14.14 -32.66
N ARG A 119 -0.33 14.24 -31.37
CA ARG A 119 -0.80 15.48 -30.72
C ARG A 119 -0.23 15.63 -29.31
N PHE A 120 -0.19 16.86 -28.81
CA PHE A 120 0.20 17.13 -27.43
C PHE A 120 -0.73 16.45 -26.40
N GLN A 121 -2.01 16.33 -26.74
CA GLN A 121 -3.04 15.65 -25.94
C GLN A 121 -2.71 14.18 -25.63
N ASP A 122 -1.98 13.50 -26.53
CA ASP A 122 -1.57 12.10 -26.33
C ASP A 122 -0.59 11.99 -25.15
N TYR A 123 0.33 12.95 -25.04
CA TYR A 123 1.25 13.04 -23.91
C TYR A 123 0.54 13.48 -22.62
N GLU A 124 -0.32 14.50 -22.69
CA GLU A 124 -1.07 14.95 -21.52
C GLU A 124 -1.92 13.83 -20.94
N TRP A 125 -2.57 13.02 -21.79
CA TRP A 125 -3.31 11.86 -21.32
C TRP A 125 -2.42 10.86 -20.57
N VAL A 126 -1.23 10.54 -21.09
CA VAL A 126 -0.30 9.63 -20.38
C VAL A 126 0.13 10.23 -19.05
N ARG A 127 0.51 11.51 -19.03
CA ARG A 127 0.89 12.20 -17.78
C ARG A 127 -0.24 12.14 -16.76
N ASP A 128 -1.44 12.52 -17.16
CA ASP A 128 -2.61 12.57 -16.26
C ASP A 128 -2.94 11.18 -15.72
N VAL A 129 -2.85 10.13 -16.53
CA VAL A 129 -3.03 8.75 -16.07
C VAL A 129 -2.00 8.37 -15.03
N LEU A 130 -0.71 8.68 -15.25
CA LEU A 130 0.36 8.37 -14.31
C LEU A 130 0.27 9.20 -13.02
N GLU A 131 -0.19 10.45 -13.10
CA GLU A 131 -0.35 11.37 -11.97
C GLU A 131 -1.61 11.11 -11.13
N LYS A 132 -2.63 10.44 -11.68
CA LYS A 132 -3.86 10.04 -10.94
C LYS A 132 -3.52 9.22 -9.68
N ASP A 133 -2.41 8.50 -9.65
CA ASP A 133 -1.95 7.75 -8.48
C ASP A 133 -0.94 8.55 -7.63
N THR A 134 -1.47 9.55 -6.94
CA THR A 134 -0.73 10.57 -6.17
C THR A 134 0.19 10.03 -5.07
N GLY A 135 0.13 8.74 -4.72
CA GLY A 135 1.01 8.11 -3.75
C GLY A 135 2.26 7.46 -4.34
N HIS A 136 2.25 7.11 -5.62
CA HIS A 136 3.26 6.23 -6.20
C HIS A 136 4.25 6.96 -7.14
N LEU A 137 3.82 8.03 -7.80
CA LEU A 137 4.66 8.85 -8.68
C LEU A 137 5.36 9.98 -7.90
N LYS A 138 6.69 10.00 -7.93
CA LYS A 138 7.50 11.10 -7.35
C LYS A 138 7.86 12.15 -8.38
N ARG A 139 8.20 11.73 -9.60
CA ARG A 139 8.65 12.65 -10.66
C ARG A 139 8.41 12.08 -12.05
N LEU A 140 8.00 12.95 -12.96
CA LEU A 140 7.98 12.71 -14.40
C LEU A 140 8.92 13.72 -15.08
N VAL A 141 9.84 13.25 -15.92
CA VAL A 141 10.80 14.12 -16.64
C VAL A 141 10.86 13.74 -18.11
N GLU A 142 10.67 14.71 -18.98
CA GLU A 142 10.95 14.56 -20.41
C GLU A 142 12.47 14.56 -20.62
N THR A 143 13.00 13.48 -21.19
CA THR A 143 14.46 13.29 -21.34
C THR A 143 14.94 13.37 -22.78
N TYR A 144 14.05 13.12 -23.74
CA TYR A 144 14.37 13.15 -25.17
C TYR A 144 13.12 13.39 -25.98
N GLN A 145 13.20 14.29 -26.97
CA GLN A 145 12.12 14.60 -27.89
C GLN A 145 12.61 14.61 -29.34
N LYS A 146 11.94 13.85 -30.20
CA LYS A 146 12.11 13.85 -31.66
C LYS A 146 10.73 13.87 -32.31
N GLN A 147 10.65 14.17 -33.60
CA GLN A 147 9.40 14.11 -34.34
C GLN A 147 8.70 12.74 -34.13
N ARG A 148 7.51 12.78 -33.51
CA ARG A 148 6.66 11.62 -33.14
C ARG A 148 7.23 10.68 -32.06
N GLU A 149 8.29 11.04 -31.36
CA GLU A 149 8.89 10.24 -30.27
C GLU A 149 9.18 11.12 -29.04
N LEU A 150 8.78 10.66 -27.86
CA LEU A 150 9.12 11.30 -26.58
C LEU A 150 9.55 10.22 -25.58
N ARG A 151 10.66 10.44 -24.87
CA ARG A 151 11.09 9.55 -23.79
C ARG A 151 10.92 10.23 -22.46
N LEU A 152 10.23 9.53 -21.56
CA LEU A 152 9.94 9.97 -20.22
C LEU A 152 10.77 9.14 -19.23
N ARG A 153 11.39 9.82 -18.29
CA ARG A 153 11.95 9.22 -17.09
C ARG A 153 10.96 9.41 -15.95
N VAL A 154 10.50 8.31 -15.39
CA VAL A 154 9.48 8.24 -14.35
C VAL A 154 10.14 7.74 -13.07
N GLU A 155 10.26 8.61 -12.06
CA GLU A 155 10.60 8.18 -10.70
C GLU A 155 9.30 7.81 -10.00
N THR A 156 9.03 6.53 -9.92
CA THR A 156 7.81 5.98 -9.31
C THR A 156 8.14 4.73 -8.53
N SER A 157 7.41 4.51 -7.45
CA SER A 157 7.46 3.28 -6.66
C SER A 157 6.70 2.13 -7.30
N SER A 158 5.86 2.40 -8.30
CA SER A 158 5.18 1.35 -9.06
C SER A 158 6.16 0.57 -9.93
N SER A 159 5.94 -0.72 -10.10
CA SER A 159 6.66 -1.53 -11.09
C SER A 159 6.24 -1.18 -12.53
N LEU A 160 7.00 -1.62 -13.55
CA LEU A 160 6.61 -1.39 -14.95
C LEU A 160 5.30 -2.11 -15.30
N GLU A 161 5.06 -3.27 -14.71
CA GLU A 161 3.83 -4.06 -14.85
C GLU A 161 2.62 -3.32 -14.27
N GLU A 162 2.79 -2.68 -13.11
CA GLU A 162 1.74 -1.87 -12.48
C GLU A 162 1.41 -0.64 -13.33
N LEU A 163 2.42 0.07 -13.83
CA LEU A 163 2.23 1.19 -14.74
C LEU A 163 1.52 0.76 -16.04
N MET A 164 1.92 -0.40 -16.59
CA MET A 164 1.27 -0.98 -17.77
C MET A 164 -0.20 -1.31 -17.50
N ALA A 165 -0.51 -1.93 -16.35
CA ALA A 165 -1.86 -2.26 -15.95
C ALA A 165 -2.73 -1.00 -15.77
N GLN A 166 -2.17 0.05 -15.16
CA GLN A 166 -2.82 1.34 -14.99
C GLN A 166 -3.15 1.99 -16.35
N LEU A 167 -2.19 2.04 -17.27
CA LEU A 167 -2.39 2.59 -18.62
C LEU A 167 -3.41 1.76 -19.42
N ASN A 168 -3.36 0.44 -19.33
CA ASN A 168 -4.34 -0.44 -19.99
C ASN A 168 -5.75 -0.30 -19.40
N SER A 169 -5.87 -0.11 -18.09
CA SER A 169 -7.16 0.18 -17.45
C SER A 169 -7.72 1.51 -17.93
N ALA A 170 -6.90 2.56 -17.95
CA ALA A 170 -7.30 3.90 -18.40
C ALA A 170 -7.68 3.94 -19.89
N LYS A 171 -7.14 3.04 -20.72
CA LYS A 171 -7.51 2.90 -22.14
C LYS A 171 -8.99 2.50 -22.35
N SER A 172 -9.67 1.98 -21.33
CA SER A 172 -11.09 1.67 -21.42
C SER A 172 -12.00 2.88 -21.13
N GLU A 173 -11.43 4.01 -20.71
CA GLU A 173 -12.16 5.24 -20.41
C GLU A 173 -12.54 6.01 -21.69
N THR A 174 -13.74 6.61 -21.70
CA THR A 174 -14.20 7.47 -22.80
C THR A 174 -13.23 8.62 -23.02
N GLY A 175 -12.72 8.77 -24.25
CA GLY A 175 -11.77 9.83 -24.62
C GLY A 175 -10.30 9.41 -24.58
N SER A 176 -9.98 8.15 -24.26
CA SER A 176 -8.60 7.65 -24.34
C SER A 176 -8.10 7.61 -25.80
N PRO A 177 -6.84 8.01 -26.07
CA PRO A 177 -6.25 7.89 -27.39
C PRO A 177 -6.03 6.40 -27.78
N PRO A 178 -6.15 6.05 -29.06
CA PRO A 178 -5.89 4.69 -29.51
C PRO A 178 -4.39 4.39 -29.40
N LEU A 179 -4.03 3.44 -28.54
CA LEU A 179 -2.65 3.08 -28.27
C LEU A 179 -2.45 1.58 -28.01
N LYS A 180 -1.18 1.15 -28.04
CA LYS A 180 -0.72 -0.15 -27.55
C LYS A 180 0.39 0.07 -26.53
N VAL A 181 0.37 -0.70 -25.46
CA VAL A 181 1.42 -0.68 -24.43
C VAL A 181 2.15 -2.01 -24.46
N ASN A 182 3.48 -1.97 -24.61
CA ASN A 182 4.37 -3.13 -24.58
C ASN A 182 5.41 -2.94 -23.48
N MET A 183 5.85 -4.03 -22.87
CA MET A 183 6.90 -4.00 -21.85
C MET A 183 8.15 -4.72 -22.37
N TYR A 184 9.29 -4.04 -22.27
CA TYR A 184 10.62 -4.56 -22.55
C TYR A 184 11.47 -4.49 -21.29
N PRO A 185 12.61 -5.19 -21.22
CA PRO A 185 13.50 -5.11 -20.06
C PRO A 185 13.86 -3.66 -19.70
N GLY A 186 13.33 -3.17 -18.57
CA GLY A 186 13.59 -1.82 -18.05
C GLY A 186 12.83 -0.67 -18.73
N VAL A 187 11.96 -0.93 -19.72
CA VAL A 187 11.27 0.10 -20.50
C VAL A 187 9.81 -0.26 -20.76
N LEU A 188 8.91 0.71 -20.60
CA LEU A 188 7.54 0.62 -21.10
C LEU A 188 7.42 1.39 -22.41
N GLU A 189 6.92 0.76 -23.46
CA GLU A 189 6.70 1.39 -24.76
C GLU A 189 5.21 1.61 -25.00
N ILE A 190 4.83 2.83 -25.34
CA ILE A 190 3.46 3.23 -25.67
C ILE A 190 3.46 3.68 -27.13
N THR A 191 2.83 2.90 -28.00
CA THR A 191 2.67 3.23 -29.42
C THR A 191 1.27 3.75 -29.69
N PHE A 192 1.15 4.99 -30.12
CA PHE A 192 -0.12 5.59 -30.56
C PHE A 192 -0.46 5.14 -31.99
N LEU A 193 -1.75 4.86 -32.26
CA LEU A 193 -2.26 4.29 -33.51
C LEU A 193 -2.90 5.35 -34.43
#